data_AF-A0A5T0JDG2-F1
#
_entry.id   AF-A0A5T0JDG2-F1
#
_cell.length_a   1.000
_cell.length_b   1.000
_cell.length_c   1.000
_cell.angle_alpha   90.00
_cell.angle_beta   90.00
_cell.angle_gamma   90.00
#
_symmetry.space_group_name_H-M   'P 1'
#
loop_
_entity.id
_entity.type
_entity.pdbx_description
1 polymer ?
#
loop_
_entity_poly.entity_id
_entity_poly.type
_entity_poly.pdbx_seq_one_letter_code
_entity_poly.pdbx_strand_id
1 'polypeptide(L)'
;MNVFYHCFCQRRSDVEKYSAYKYFQEEDIENIKNLLNQFHFSYGEINNDNALFLANSLVKHVENLKMQNKLDHNFKLNFTSTFISPNGDYQNFGIMAAIDHINALKDLVKRFPKFADLPKIYGGGSYGGYLSLLIA
;
A
#
# COMPACT_ATOMS: atom_id res chain seq x y z
N MET A 1 17.80 18.64 0.05
CA MET A 1 17.29 17.30 0.42
C MET A 1 15.77 17.40 0.41
N ASN A 2 15.06 16.59 -0.38
CA ASN A 2 13.59 16.54 -0.37
C ASN A 2 13.19 15.18 0.21
N VAL A 3 12.57 15.17 1.38
CA VAL A 3 12.15 13.93 2.05
C VAL A 3 10.77 13.58 1.52
N PHE A 4 10.70 12.60 0.62
CA PHE A 4 9.43 12.06 0.16
C PHE A 4 8.78 11.27 1.31
N TYR A 5 7.92 11.94 2.05
CA TYR A 5 7.03 11.30 3.01
C TYR A 5 5.91 10.58 2.24
N HIS A 6 6.10 9.30 1.94
CA HIS A 6 4.98 8.45 1.54
C HIS A 6 4.07 8.25 2.74
N CYS A 7 3.07 9.12 2.89
CA CYS A 7 2.03 8.95 3.88
C CYS A 7 1.33 7.60 3.69
N PHE A 8 1.51 6.73 4.69
CA PHE A 8 0.68 5.59 5.08
C PHE A 8 0.64 4.31 4.27
N CYS A 9 1.09 4.28 3.03
CA CYS A 9 0.99 3.02 2.29
C CYS A 9 1.83 3.03 1.03
N GLN A 10 2.23 1.83 0.64
CA GLN A 10 2.66 1.50 -0.71
C GLN A 10 1.52 1.83 -1.68
N ARG A 11 1.53 3.06 -2.20
CA ARG A 11 0.59 3.52 -3.23
C ARG A 11 1.28 3.56 -4.58
N ARG A 12 0.47 3.50 -5.63
CA ARG A 12 0.93 3.91 -6.94
C ARG A 12 1.21 5.41 -6.93
N SER A 13 2.41 5.74 -7.37
CA SER A 13 2.88 7.11 -7.56
C SER A 13 2.71 7.50 -9.03
N ASP A 14 2.57 8.79 -9.29
CA ASP A 14 2.72 9.39 -10.62
C ASP A 14 4.16 9.30 -11.13
N VAL A 15 5.13 9.20 -10.21
CA VAL A 15 6.55 8.96 -10.52
C VAL A 15 6.87 7.47 -10.37
N GLU A 16 7.17 6.80 -11.49
CA GLU A 16 7.40 5.35 -11.56
C GLU A 16 8.44 4.83 -10.56
N LYS A 17 9.57 5.53 -10.40
CA LYS A 17 10.64 5.19 -9.45
C LYS A 17 10.16 5.06 -7.99
N TYR A 18 9.10 5.79 -7.62
CA TYR A 18 8.54 5.78 -6.26
C TYR A 18 7.20 5.03 -6.18
N SER A 19 6.75 4.44 -7.28
CA SER A 19 5.48 3.77 -7.38
C SER A 19 5.58 2.35 -6.81
N ALA A 20 4.68 2.00 -5.90
CA ALA A 20 4.57 0.61 -5.47
C ALA A 20 4.07 -0.28 -6.61
N TYR A 21 4.67 -1.45 -6.77
CA TYR A 21 4.23 -2.45 -7.74
C TYR A 21 3.37 -3.52 -7.06
N LYS A 22 2.55 -4.21 -7.86
CA LYS A 22 1.70 -5.31 -7.38
C LYS A 22 2.51 -6.59 -7.40
N TYR A 23 2.43 -7.34 -6.32
CA TYR A 23 3.03 -8.65 -6.16
C TYR A 23 1.93 -9.62 -5.73
N PHE A 24 1.83 -10.73 -6.44
CA PHE A 24 0.91 -11.81 -6.13
C PHE A 24 1.65 -12.84 -5.28
N GLN A 25 1.19 -13.01 -4.05
CA GLN A 25 1.69 -14.06 -3.17
C GLN A 25 1.22 -15.44 -3.67
N GLU A 26 1.76 -16.51 -3.10
CA GLU A 26 1.37 -17.88 -3.49
C GLU A 26 -0.14 -18.12 -3.33
N GLU A 27 -0.73 -17.65 -2.23
CA GLU A 27 -2.18 -17.70 -2.00
C GLU A 27 -2.98 -16.91 -3.05
N ASP A 28 -2.47 -15.74 -3.46
CA ASP A 28 -3.10 -14.93 -4.52
C ASP A 28 -3.06 -15.67 -5.86
N ILE A 29 -1.94 -16.30 -6.18
CA ILE A 29 -1.76 -17.10 -7.40
C ILE A 29 -2.69 -18.31 -7.40
N GLU A 30 -2.82 -19.01 -6.27
CA GLU A 30 -3.72 -20.15 -6.13
C GLU A 30 -5.19 -19.74 -6.29
N ASN A 31 -5.58 -18.61 -5.68
CA ASN A 31 -6.92 -18.05 -5.86
C ASN A 31 -7.21 -17.72 -7.33
N ILE A 32 -6.26 -17.09 -8.04
CA ILE A 32 -6.40 -16.81 -9.47
C ILE A 32 -6.56 -18.11 -10.28
N LYS A 33 -5.78 -19.16 -9.98
CA LYS A 33 -5.93 -20.47 -10.64
C LYS A 33 -7.32 -21.06 -10.42
N ASN A 34 -7.83 -21.01 -9.20
CA ASN A 34 -9.18 -21.51 -8.88
C ASN A 34 -10.26 -20.76 -9.65
N LEU A 35 -10.15 -19.43 -9.75
CA LEU A 35 -11.07 -18.62 -10.54
C LEU A 35 -10.98 -18.94 -12.03
N LEU A 36 -9.78 -19.06 -12.60
CA LEU A 36 -9.61 -19.40 -14.01
C LEU A 36 -10.23 -20.76 -14.34
N ASN A 37 -10.05 -21.76 -13.47
CA ASN A 37 -10.67 -23.08 -13.60
C ASN A 37 -12.20 -23.02 -13.50
N GLN A 38 -12.74 -22.22 -12.57
CA GLN A 38 -14.18 -22.02 -12.42
C GLN A 38 -14.83 -21.46 -13.69
N PHE A 39 -14.13 -20.58 -14.40
CA PHE A 39 -14.61 -19.98 -15.65
C PHE A 39 -14.20 -20.77 -16.91
N HIS A 40 -13.59 -21.95 -16.75
CA HIS A 40 -13.04 -22.75 -17.84
C HIS A 40 -12.14 -21.94 -18.80
N PHE A 41 -11.41 -20.97 -18.23
CA PHE A 41 -10.51 -20.12 -18.99
C PHE A 41 -9.22 -20.89 -19.23
N SER A 42 -8.75 -20.98 -20.48
CA SER A 42 -7.49 -21.65 -20.79
C SER A 42 -6.31 -20.77 -20.38
N TYR A 43 -5.41 -21.31 -19.55
CA TYR A 43 -4.19 -20.62 -19.13
C TYR A 43 -3.00 -21.59 -19.11
N GLY A 44 -1.79 -21.05 -19.30
CA GLY A 44 -0.53 -21.79 -19.18
C GLY A 44 -0.06 -21.87 -17.74
N GLU A 45 1.25 -21.89 -17.50
CA GLU A 45 1.76 -21.74 -16.13
C GLU A 45 1.51 -20.32 -15.60
N ILE A 46 1.17 -20.20 -14.31
CA ILE A 46 0.97 -18.91 -13.63
C ILE A 46 2.13 -18.65 -12.69
N ASN A 47 2.70 -17.46 -12.81
CA ASN A 47 3.73 -16.92 -11.93
C ASN A 47 3.45 -15.43 -11.67
N ASN A 48 4.29 -14.78 -10.87
CA ASN A 48 4.10 -13.39 -10.49
C ASN A 48 4.13 -12.43 -11.70
N ASP A 49 4.97 -12.72 -12.69
CA ASP A 49 5.17 -11.88 -13.87
C ASP A 49 3.93 -11.82 -14.76
N ASN A 50 3.20 -12.94 -14.87
CA ASN A 50 2.03 -13.05 -15.74
C ASN A 50 0.68 -12.99 -15.00
N ALA A 51 0.66 -13.13 -13.67
CA ALA A 51 -0.56 -13.15 -12.86
C ALA A 51 -1.44 -11.91 -13.10
N LEU A 52 -0.83 -10.71 -13.19
CA LEU A 52 -1.58 -9.48 -13.45
C LEU A 52 -2.28 -9.49 -14.81
N PHE A 53 -1.58 -9.99 -15.84
CA PHE A 53 -2.11 -10.07 -17.19
C PHE A 53 -3.27 -11.07 -17.27
N LEU A 54 -3.12 -12.23 -16.62
CA LEU A 54 -4.16 -13.25 -16.56
C LEU A 54 -5.38 -12.79 -15.79
N ALA A 55 -5.18 -12.12 -14.64
CA ALA A 55 -6.28 -11.54 -13.87
C ALA A 55 -7.07 -10.51 -14.69
N ASN A 56 -6.40 -9.62 -15.44
CA ASN A 56 -7.06 -8.66 -16.32
C ASN A 56 -7.80 -9.35 -17.49
N SER A 57 -7.23 -10.42 -18.03
CA SER A 57 -7.85 -11.21 -19.09
C SER A 57 -9.12 -11.92 -18.59
N LEU A 58 -9.09 -12.44 -17.37
CA LEU A 58 -10.25 -13.03 -16.70
C LEU A 58 -11.35 -12.00 -16.45
N VAL A 59 -10.99 -10.78 -16.02
CA VAL A 59 -11.96 -9.68 -15.86
C VAL A 59 -12.68 -9.40 -17.17
N LYS A 60 -11.95 -9.25 -18.28
CA LYS A 60 -12.54 -9.05 -19.61
C LYS A 60 -13.43 -10.21 -20.04
N HIS A 61 -13.02 -11.45 -19.74
CA HIS A 61 -13.83 -12.62 -20.03
C HIS A 61 -15.17 -12.60 -19.28
N VAL A 62 -15.13 -12.29 -17.97
CA VAL A 62 -16.32 -12.15 -17.13
C VAL A 62 -17.22 -11.01 -17.61
N GLU A 63 -16.66 -9.88 -18.02
CA GLU A 63 -17.42 -8.78 -18.63
C GLU A 63 -18.15 -9.23 -19.91
N ASN A 64 -17.49 -9.99 -20.79
CA ASN A 64 -18.12 -10.55 -21.98
C ASN A 64 -19.26 -11.52 -21.65
N LEU A 65 -19.10 -12.35 -20.61
CA LEU A 65 -20.16 -13.26 -20.14
C LEU A 65 -21.39 -12.49 -19.64
N LYS A 66 -21.18 -11.37 -18.94
CA LYS A 66 -22.27 -10.47 -18.52
C LYS A 66 -22.97 -9.83 -19.72
N MET A 67 -22.22 -9.36 -20.72
CA MET A 67 -22.81 -8.79 -21.95
C MET A 67 -23.65 -9.82 -22.71
N GLN A 68 -23.27 -11.10 -22.64
CA GLN A 68 -24.04 -12.21 -23.22
C GLN A 68 -25.22 -12.67 -22.34
N ASN A 69 -25.49 -12.00 -21.22
CA ASN A 69 -26.48 -12.39 -20.20
C ASN A 69 -26.28 -13.82 -19.66
N LYS A 70 -25.04 -14.34 -19.69
CA LYS A 70 -24.67 -15.66 -19.13
C LYS A 70 -24.26 -15.58 -17.66
N LEU A 71 -24.09 -14.38 -17.12
CA LEU A 71 -23.67 -14.12 -15.76
C LEU A 71 -24.44 -12.91 -15.22
N ASP A 72 -24.72 -12.89 -13.92
CA ASP A 72 -25.33 -11.75 -13.25
C ASP A 72 -24.47 -10.49 -13.44
N HIS A 73 -25.09 -9.39 -13.85
CA HIS A 73 -24.44 -8.08 -14.00
C HIS A 73 -23.78 -7.61 -12.70
N ASN A 74 -24.33 -7.98 -11.54
CA ASN A 74 -23.82 -7.67 -10.21
C ASN A 74 -22.68 -8.59 -9.75
N PHE A 75 -22.39 -9.67 -10.46
CA PHE A 75 -21.31 -10.59 -10.10
C PHE A 75 -19.96 -9.84 -10.03
N LYS A 76 -19.12 -10.15 -9.04
CA LYS A 76 -17.79 -9.54 -8.90
C LYS A 76 -16.75 -10.63 -8.72
N LEU A 77 -15.64 -10.51 -9.46
CA LEU A 77 -14.43 -11.27 -9.22
C LEU A 77 -13.70 -10.67 -8.02
N ASN A 78 -13.24 -11.53 -7.12
CA ASN A 78 -12.47 -11.14 -5.94
C ASN A 78 -11.12 -11.83 -5.98
N PHE A 79 -10.07 -11.06 -6.20
CA PHE A 79 -8.69 -11.49 -6.06
C PHE A 79 -7.89 -10.39 -5.37
N THR A 80 -6.84 -10.80 -4.67
CA THR A 80 -5.98 -9.93 -3.87
C THR A 80 -4.60 -9.82 -4.50
N SER A 81 -3.88 -8.77 -4.13
CA SER A 81 -2.48 -8.58 -4.49
C SER A 81 -1.84 -7.69 -3.44
N THR A 82 -0.59 -7.97 -3.10
CA THR A 82 0.19 -7.15 -2.17
C THR A 82 0.88 -6.02 -2.94
N PHE A 83 0.88 -4.81 -2.39
CA PHE A 83 1.75 -3.76 -2.93
C PHE A 83 3.13 -3.87 -2.29
N ILE A 84 4.19 -3.77 -3.10
CA ILE A 84 5.57 -3.77 -2.63
C ILE A 84 6.23 -2.44 -2.99
N SER A 85 7.01 -1.90 -2.05
CA SER A 85 7.78 -0.67 -2.25
C SER A 85 8.85 -0.91 -3.33
N PRO A 86 9.08 0.06 -4.23
CA PRO A 86 10.00 -0.13 -5.36
C PRO A 86 11.46 -0.40 -4.94
N ASN A 87 11.92 0.13 -3.80
CA ASN A 87 13.31 -0.02 -3.35
C ASN A 87 13.48 -0.96 -2.16
N GLY A 88 12.49 -1.81 -1.84
CA GLY A 88 12.52 -2.61 -0.61
C GLY A 88 12.59 -1.76 0.66
N ASP A 89 12.18 -0.50 0.58
CA ASP A 89 12.30 0.48 1.65
C ASP A 89 11.61 -0.04 2.92
N TYR A 90 12.34 -0.01 4.03
CA TYR A 90 11.81 -0.30 5.34
C TYR A 90 10.66 0.69 5.63
N GLN A 91 9.48 0.15 5.93
CA GLN A 91 8.28 0.95 6.18
C GLN A 91 8.39 1.69 7.52
N ASN A 92 9.15 2.79 7.54
CA ASN A 92 9.38 3.63 8.71
C ASN A 92 8.37 4.78 8.83
N PHE A 93 7.15 4.59 8.31
CA PHE A 93 6.20 5.68 8.07
C PHE A 93 6.08 6.62 9.28
N GLY A 94 5.92 6.10 10.49
CA GLY A 94 5.89 6.92 11.71
C GLY A 94 7.25 7.32 12.29
N ILE A 95 8.27 6.48 12.14
CA ILE A 95 9.55 6.64 12.87
C ILE A 95 10.31 7.88 12.40
N MET A 96 10.42 8.11 11.09
CA MET A 96 11.14 9.28 10.58
C MET A 96 10.46 10.59 10.97
N ALA A 97 9.13 10.64 10.83
CA ALA A 97 8.35 11.80 11.23
C ALA A 97 8.47 12.06 12.73
N ALA A 98 8.41 11.01 13.57
CA ALA A 98 8.60 11.11 15.01
C ALA A 98 9.99 11.64 15.38
N ILE A 99 11.05 11.11 14.75
CA ILE A 99 12.43 11.57 14.95
C ILE A 99 12.58 13.05 14.56
N ASP A 100 11.98 13.48 13.45
CA ASP A 100 12.01 14.89 13.04
C ASP A 100 11.34 15.79 14.07
N HIS A 101 10.20 15.37 14.65
CA HIS A 101 9.53 16.12 15.71
C HIS A 101 10.40 16.22 16.97
N ILE A 102 11.04 15.11 17.37
CA ILE A 102 11.97 15.07 18.52
C ILE A 102 13.17 15.99 18.27
N ASN A 103 13.73 15.97 17.06
CA ASN A 103 14.90 16.79 16.71
C ASN A 103 14.57 18.27 16.65
N ALA A 104 13.42 18.64 16.08
CA ALA A 104 12.94 20.02 16.09
C ALA A 104 12.73 20.53 17.53
N LEU A 105 12.13 19.71 18.40
CA LEU A 105 11.96 20.05 19.81
C LEU A 105 13.31 20.20 20.54
N LYS A 106 14.27 19.30 20.30
CA LYS A 106 15.62 19.38 20.88
C LYS A 106 16.33 20.67 20.46
N ASP A 107 16.24 21.07 19.19
CA ASP A 107 16.83 22.32 18.71
C ASP A 107 16.14 23.54 19.36
N LEU A 108 14.82 23.50 19.51
CA LEU A 108 14.06 24.55 20.19
C LEU A 108 14.51 24.72 21.65
N VAL A 109 14.65 23.61 22.40
CA VAL A 109 15.14 23.62 23.79
C VAL A 109 16.56 24.17 23.88
N LYS A 110 17.44 23.81 22.92
CA LYS A 110 18.82 24.30 22.89
C LYS A 110 18.89 25.82 22.63
N ARG A 111 18.07 26.34 21.71
CA ARG A 111 18.05 27.77 21.36
C ARG A 111 17.31 28.61 22.39
N PHE A 112 16.32 28.03 23.07
CA PHE A 112 15.49 28.71 24.05
C PHE A 112 15.47 27.88 25.35
N PRO A 113 16.46 28.05 26.25
CA PRO A 113 16.59 27.22 27.45
C PRO A 113 15.36 27.25 28.38
N LYS A 114 14.62 28.37 28.40
CA LYS A 114 13.36 28.51 29.16
C LYS A 114 12.27 27.54 28.71
N PHE A 115 12.38 26.98 27.50
CA PHE A 115 11.45 26.01 26.93
C PHE A 115 11.71 24.58 27.47
N ALA A 116 12.88 24.32 28.06
CA ALA A 116 13.24 23.00 28.59
C ALA A 116 12.27 22.52 29.67
N ASP A 117 11.95 23.42 30.60
CA ASP A 117 11.17 23.13 31.81
C ASP A 117 9.66 23.17 31.59
N LEU A 118 9.21 23.62 30.42
CA LEU A 118 7.78 23.66 30.09
C LEU A 118 7.25 22.24 29.79
N PRO A 119 5.98 21.95 30.08
CA PRO A 119 5.35 20.70 29.67
C PRO A 119 5.26 20.61 28.13
N LYS A 120 5.55 19.43 27.58
CA LYS A 120 5.43 19.14 26.15
C LYS A 120 4.13 18.35 25.94
N ILE A 121 3.26 18.85 25.08
CA ILE A 121 2.00 18.19 24.73
C ILE A 121 2.11 17.74 23.28
N TYR A 122 2.03 16.43 23.07
CA TYR A 122 1.91 15.83 21.74
C TYR A 122 0.46 15.42 21.54
N GLY A 123 -0.16 15.93 20.47
CA GLY A 123 -1.54 15.61 20.15
C GLY A 123 -1.80 15.69 18.65
N GLY A 124 -2.68 14.82 18.18
CA GLY A 124 -3.15 14.82 16.81
C GLY A 124 -4.22 13.75 16.57
N GLY A 125 -4.98 13.89 15.49
CA GLY A 125 -5.95 12.88 15.06
C GLY A 125 -5.34 11.91 14.05
N SER A 126 -5.84 10.67 14.02
CA SER A 126 -5.41 9.63 13.06
C SER A 126 -3.87 9.49 13.05
N TYR A 127 -3.18 9.86 11.96
CA TYR A 127 -1.72 9.86 11.89
C TYR A 127 -1.05 10.66 12.99
N GLY A 128 -1.57 11.85 13.26
CA GLY A 128 -1.01 12.73 14.27
C GLY A 128 -1.12 12.10 15.65
N GLY A 129 -2.15 11.29 15.89
CA GLY A 129 -2.30 10.52 17.13
C GLY A 129 -1.30 9.39 17.22
N TYR A 130 -1.11 8.64 16.13
CA TYR A 130 -0.04 7.64 16.03
C TYR A 130 1.35 8.24 16.25
N LEU A 131 1.68 9.37 15.61
CA LEU A 131 2.94 10.07 15.83
C LEU A 131 3.05 10.59 17.26
N SER A 132 1.97 11.12 17.84
CA SER A 132 1.96 11.58 19.23
C SER A 132 2.28 10.44 20.19
N LEU A 133 1.75 9.24 19.95
CA LEU A 133 2.06 8.03 20.73
C LEU A 133 3.49 7.55 20.55
N LEU A 134 4.10 7.74 19.37
CA LEU A 134 5.50 7.38 19.12
C LEU A 134 6.49 8.35 19.79
N ILE A 135 6.10 9.61 19.97
CA ILE A 135 6.96 10.67 20.50
C ILE A 135 6.80 10.84 22.02
N ALA A 136 5.61 10.55 22.55
CA ALA A 136 5.27 10.68 23.97
C ALA A 136 6.10 9.73 24.85
#